data_AF-A0A2T6DV85-F1
#
_entry.id   AF-A0A2T6DV85-F1
#
_cell.length_a   1.000
_cell.length_b   1.000
_cell.length_c   1.000
_cell.angle_alpha   90.00
_cell.angle_beta   90.00
_cell.angle_gamma   90.00
#
_symmetry.space_group_name_H-M   'P 1'
#
loop_
_entity.id
_entity.type
_entity.pdbx_description
1 polymer ?
#
loop_
_entity_poly.entity_id
_entity_poly.type
_entity_poly.pdbx_seq_one_letter_code
_entity_poly.pdbx_strand_id
1 'polypeptide(L)'
;MNNGTPHSIPSLLKALRDETTTLLRQEVTLAKTELSEKVSVVVGNSVKLAIAGFVAYVGALVVLFALADLLAMLFVRAGVDADMATWLARAAVGLVVILVGWAMFVKAKKAISAENLVPEKTLQSVEENKEWAEAKLQHSP
;
A
#
# COMPACT_ATOMS: atom_id res chain seq x y z
N MET A 1 -5.96 67.41 -17.02
CA MET A 1 -5.52 66.07 -16.57
C MET A 1 -6.47 65.63 -15.45
N ASN A 2 -7.27 64.58 -15.68
CA ASN A 2 -8.44 64.25 -14.85
C ASN A 2 -8.21 62.99 -13.99
N ASN A 3 -8.11 63.23 -12.68
CA ASN A 3 -8.70 62.53 -11.53
C ASN A 3 -8.25 61.12 -11.16
N GLY A 4 -7.75 61.01 -9.92
CA GLY A 4 -7.40 59.76 -9.25
C GLY A 4 -8.59 58.82 -9.09
N THR A 5 -8.33 57.54 -9.32
CA THR A 5 -9.28 56.46 -9.05
C THR A 5 -9.34 56.23 -7.54
N PRO A 6 -10.49 56.47 -6.89
CA PRO A 6 -10.66 56.10 -5.48
C PRO A 6 -10.58 54.58 -5.39
N HIS A 7 -9.73 54.05 -4.51
CA HIS A 7 -9.77 52.66 -4.10
C HIS A 7 -11.13 52.39 -3.45
N SER A 8 -12.08 51.95 -4.28
CA SER A 8 -13.43 51.65 -3.83
C SER A 8 -13.42 50.26 -3.18
N ILE A 9 -14.11 50.10 -2.06
CA ILE A 9 -14.30 48.82 -1.33
C ILE A 9 -14.62 47.63 -2.28
N PRO A 10 -15.44 47.80 -3.35
CA PRO A 10 -15.70 46.72 -4.31
C PRO A 10 -14.46 46.25 -5.08
N SER A 11 -13.50 47.15 -5.36
CA SER A 11 -12.26 46.82 -6.08
C SER A 11 -11.29 45.99 -5.24
N LEU A 12 -11.19 46.27 -3.94
CA LEU A 12 -10.34 45.52 -3.00
C LEU A 12 -10.92 44.13 -2.72
N LEU A 13 -12.25 44.02 -2.60
CA LEU A 13 -12.92 42.73 -2.41
C LEU A 13 -12.76 41.82 -3.64
N LYS A 14 -12.78 42.40 -4.84
CA LYS A 14 -12.50 41.69 -6.08
C LYS A 14 -11.04 41.21 -6.14
N ALA A 15 -10.09 42.06 -5.79
CA ALA A 15 -8.67 41.70 -5.74
C ALA A 15 -8.39 40.57 -4.74
N LEU A 16 -8.95 40.63 -3.53
CA LEU A 16 -8.78 39.61 -2.50
C LEU A 16 -9.39 38.26 -2.90
N ARG A 17 -10.55 38.28 -3.57
CA ARG A 17 -11.18 37.06 -4.14
C ARG A 17 -10.30 36.43 -5.21
N ASP A 18 -9.75 37.25 -6.11
CA ASP A 18 -8.89 36.78 -7.20
C ASP A 18 -7.57 36.23 -6.66
N GLU A 19 -6.97 36.88 -5.64
CA GLU A 19 -5.78 36.40 -4.93
C GLU A 19 -6.05 35.11 -4.16
N THR A 20 -7.15 35.02 -3.40
CA THR A 20 -7.54 33.79 -2.67
C THR A 20 -7.77 32.63 -3.63
N THR A 21 -8.43 32.89 -4.77
CA THR A 21 -8.64 31.87 -5.82
C THR A 21 -7.30 31.43 -6.43
N THR A 22 -6.36 32.36 -6.58
CA THR A 22 -5.02 32.07 -7.10
C THR A 22 -4.19 31.24 -6.12
N LEU A 23 -4.21 31.58 -4.83
CA LEU A 23 -3.56 30.81 -3.77
C LEU A 23 -4.14 29.39 -3.67
N LEU A 24 -5.47 29.24 -3.67
CA LEU A 24 -6.11 27.92 -3.66
C LEU A 24 -5.69 27.06 -4.87
N ARG A 25 -5.61 27.66 -6.06
CA ARG A 25 -5.11 26.94 -7.25
C ARG A 25 -3.66 26.53 -7.12
N GLN A 26 -2.82 27.38 -6.51
CA GLN A 26 -1.42 27.07 -6.25
C GLN A 26 -1.29 25.95 -5.22
N GLU A 27 -2.05 25.98 -4.12
CA GLU A 27 -2.08 24.94 -3.09
C GLU A 27 -2.47 23.58 -3.69
N VAL A 28 -3.52 23.54 -4.53
CA VAL A 28 -3.95 22.32 -5.23
C VAL A 28 -2.87 21.83 -6.19
N THR A 29 -2.21 22.75 -6.91
CA THR A 29 -1.13 22.41 -7.84
C THR A 29 0.09 21.85 -7.10
N LEU A 30 0.44 22.45 -5.96
CA LEU A 30 1.54 22.03 -5.10
C LEU A 30 1.24 20.67 -4.46
N ALA A 31 0.06 20.50 -3.86
CA ALA A 31 -0.39 19.23 -3.30
C ALA A 31 -0.41 18.12 -4.36
N LYS A 32 -0.89 18.41 -5.57
CA LYS A 32 -0.86 17.45 -6.70
C LYS A 32 0.58 17.08 -7.08
N THR A 33 1.50 18.04 -7.05
CA THR A 33 2.91 17.81 -7.38
C THR A 33 3.58 16.93 -6.34
N GLU A 34 3.40 17.26 -5.05
CA GLU A 34 3.97 16.48 -3.94
C GLU A 34 3.39 15.06 -3.89
N LEU A 35 2.08 14.90 -4.11
CA LEU A 35 1.44 13.59 -4.24
C LEU A 35 2.02 12.82 -5.42
N SER A 36 2.18 13.45 -6.59
CA SER A 36 2.75 12.81 -7.78
C SER A 36 4.18 12.35 -7.54
N GLU A 37 4.99 13.15 -6.84
CA GLU A 37 6.37 12.81 -6.51
C GLU A 37 6.44 11.65 -5.51
N LYS A 38 5.64 11.69 -4.43
CA LYS A 38 5.56 10.58 -3.45
C LYS A 38 5.08 9.29 -4.10
N VAL A 39 4.05 9.34 -4.93
CA VAL A 39 3.57 8.18 -5.69
C VAL A 39 4.65 7.67 -6.64
N SER A 40 5.34 8.56 -7.36
CA SER A 40 6.41 8.16 -8.29
C SER A 40 7.55 7.43 -7.56
N VAL A 41 7.96 7.92 -6.38
CA VAL A 41 9.00 7.26 -5.56
C VAL A 41 8.52 5.91 -5.04
N VAL A 42 7.30 5.83 -4.51
CA VAL A 42 6.72 4.57 -4.01
C VAL A 42 6.60 3.55 -5.14
N VAL A 43 6.08 3.95 -6.30
CA VAL A 43 5.92 3.08 -7.48
C VAL A 43 7.29 2.66 -8.01
N GLY A 44 8.23 3.58 -8.19
CA GLY A 44 9.58 3.28 -8.67
C GLY A 44 10.32 2.30 -7.77
N ASN A 45 10.22 2.46 -6.45
CA ASN A 45 10.81 1.52 -5.50
C ASN A 45 10.06 0.18 -5.47
N SER A 46 8.74 0.19 -5.64
CA SER A 46 7.93 -1.03 -5.71
C SER A 46 8.29 -1.89 -6.92
N VAL A 47 8.59 -1.27 -8.08
CA VAL A 47 9.06 -2.01 -9.27
C VAL A 47 10.38 -2.72 -9.00
N LYS A 48 11.35 -2.05 -8.37
CA LYS A 48 12.63 -2.67 -8.01
C LYS A 48 12.44 -3.83 -7.03
N LEU A 49 11.56 -3.65 -6.04
CA LEU A 49 11.22 -4.71 -5.08
C LEU A 49 10.54 -5.90 -5.76
N ALA A 50 9.64 -5.65 -6.71
CA ALA A 50 8.97 -6.70 -7.47
C ALA A 50 9.97 -7.51 -8.33
N ILE A 51 10.92 -6.84 -8.99
CA ILE A 51 11.99 -7.52 -9.75
C ILE A 51 12.86 -8.35 -8.82
N ALA A 52 13.33 -7.78 -7.70
CA ALA A 52 14.15 -8.50 -6.73
C ALA A 52 13.39 -9.71 -6.14
N GLY A 53 12.11 -9.53 -5.82
CA GLY A 53 11.23 -10.60 -5.35
C GLY A 53 11.03 -11.69 -6.39
N PHE A 54 10.88 -11.34 -7.67
CA PHE A 54 10.78 -12.31 -8.76
C PHE A 54 12.08 -13.11 -8.95
N VAL A 55 13.23 -12.44 -8.94
CA VAL A 55 14.54 -13.11 -9.01
C VAL A 55 14.74 -14.05 -7.83
N ALA A 56 14.41 -13.61 -6.61
CA ALA A 56 14.48 -14.44 -5.42
C ALA A 56 13.50 -15.63 -5.51
N TYR A 57 12.30 -15.43 -6.04
CA TYR A 57 11.31 -16.49 -6.25
C TYR A 57 11.83 -17.55 -7.23
N VAL A 58 12.35 -17.15 -8.40
CA VAL A 58 12.95 -18.08 -9.37
C VAL A 58 14.14 -18.82 -8.75
N GLY A 59 15.01 -18.11 -8.02
CA GLY A 59 16.13 -18.74 -7.30
C GLY A 59 15.67 -19.77 -6.27
N ALA A 60 14.61 -19.46 -5.52
CA ALA A 60 14.01 -20.39 -4.57
C ALA A 60 13.47 -21.64 -5.26
N LEU A 61 12.80 -21.52 -6.42
CA LEU A 61 12.35 -22.68 -7.19
C LEU A 61 13.52 -23.59 -7.61
N VAL A 62 14.61 -23.00 -8.13
CA VAL A 62 15.81 -23.76 -8.51
C VAL A 62 16.38 -24.53 -7.31
N VAL A 63 16.48 -23.88 -6.15
CA VAL A 63 16.94 -24.53 -4.91
C VAL A 63 15.99 -25.64 -4.47
N LEU A 64 14.68 -25.44 -4.52
CA LEU A 64 13.69 -26.46 -4.16
C LEU A 64 13.76 -27.69 -5.07
N PHE A 65 13.95 -27.50 -6.38
CA PHE A 65 14.18 -28.61 -7.31
C PHE A 65 15.48 -29.35 -6.99
N ALA A 66 16.57 -28.63 -6.74
CA ALA A 66 17.84 -29.25 -6.36
C ALA A 66 17.73 -30.06 -5.05
N LEU A 67 16.99 -29.56 -4.06
CA LEU A 67 16.71 -30.28 -2.82
C LEU A 67 15.86 -31.53 -3.04
N ALA A 68 14.85 -31.47 -3.92
CA ALA A 68 14.04 -32.63 -4.27
C ALA A 68 14.90 -33.69 -4.97
N ASP A 69 15.77 -33.30 -5.90
CA ASP A 69 16.66 -34.24 -6.58
C ASP A 69 17.68 -34.86 -5.60
N LEU A 70 18.23 -34.06 -4.68
CA LEU A 70 19.11 -34.57 -3.61
C LEU A 70 18.39 -35.61 -2.73
N LEU A 71 17.14 -35.33 -2.34
CA LEU A 71 16.35 -36.25 -1.53
C LEU A 71 15.98 -37.53 -2.32
N ALA A 72 15.69 -37.41 -3.62
CA ALA A 72 15.45 -38.56 -4.48
C ALA A 72 16.69 -39.47 -4.55
N MET A 73 17.90 -38.90 -4.67
CA MET A 73 19.14 -39.68 -4.64
C MET A 73 19.32 -40.45 -3.32
N LEU A 74 18.94 -39.86 -2.19
CA LEU A 74 18.99 -40.55 -0.89
C LEU A 74 18.01 -41.72 -0.83
N PHE A 75 16.79 -41.56 -1.36
CA PHE A 75 15.82 -42.65 -1.43
C PHE A 75 16.27 -43.79 -2.35
N VAL A 76 16.85 -43.47 -3.51
CA VAL A 76 17.42 -44.50 -4.40
C VAL A 76 18.53 -45.28 -3.68
N ARG A 77 19.43 -44.58 -2.96
CA ARG A 77 20.47 -45.24 -2.14
C ARG A 77 19.91 -46.09 -1.00
N ALA A 78 18.71 -45.77 -0.53
CA ALA A 78 17.98 -46.56 0.46
C ALA A 78 17.22 -47.76 -0.14
N GLY A 79 17.33 -48.00 -1.46
CA GLY A 79 16.71 -49.13 -2.15
C GLY A 79 15.31 -48.84 -2.69
N VAL A 80 14.87 -47.58 -2.72
CA VAL A 80 13.62 -47.18 -3.36
C VAL A 80 13.81 -47.13 -4.88
N ASP A 81 12.82 -47.61 -5.63
CA ASP A 81 12.78 -47.49 -7.08
C ASP A 81 12.95 -46.04 -7.55
N ALA A 82 13.64 -45.81 -8.66
CA ALA A 82 14.03 -44.46 -9.10
C ALA A 82 12.84 -43.55 -9.44
N ASP A 83 11.80 -44.10 -10.08
CA ASP A 83 10.61 -43.33 -10.43
C ASP A 83 9.82 -42.97 -9.16
N MET A 84 9.69 -43.94 -8.26
CA MET A 84 9.03 -43.73 -6.97
C MET A 84 9.79 -42.74 -6.07
N ALA A 85 11.12 -42.86 -6.01
CA ALA A 85 11.99 -41.98 -5.23
C ALA A 85 11.85 -40.52 -5.68
N THR A 86 11.84 -40.30 -6.99
CA THR A 86 11.69 -38.98 -7.60
C THR A 86 10.32 -38.37 -7.26
N TRP A 87 9.26 -39.17 -7.35
CA TRP A 87 7.90 -38.72 -7.00
C TRP A 87 7.78 -38.38 -5.51
N LEU A 88 8.24 -39.28 -4.63
CA LEU A 88 8.18 -39.09 -3.17
C LEU A 88 8.98 -37.88 -2.71
N ALA A 89 10.18 -37.68 -3.25
CA ALA A 89 11.03 -36.55 -2.87
C ALA A 89 10.39 -35.20 -3.22
N ARG A 90 9.84 -35.07 -4.43
CA ARG A 90 9.13 -33.85 -4.86
C ARG A 90 7.87 -33.62 -4.04
N ALA A 91 7.10 -34.67 -3.74
CA ALA A 91 5.92 -34.57 -2.89
C ALA A 91 6.28 -34.13 -1.47
N ALA A 92 7.35 -34.66 -0.90
CA ALA A 92 7.82 -34.28 0.44
C ALA A 92 8.28 -32.81 0.49
N VAL A 93 9.10 -32.37 -0.46
CA VAL A 93 9.54 -30.96 -0.55
C VAL A 93 8.33 -30.04 -0.77
N GLY A 94 7.42 -30.40 -1.69
CA GLY A 94 6.21 -29.64 -1.95
C GLY A 94 5.32 -29.50 -0.71
N LEU A 95 5.17 -30.57 0.07
CA LEU A 95 4.41 -30.55 1.33
C LEU A 95 5.03 -29.58 2.33
N VAL A 96 6.36 -29.58 2.48
CA VAL A 96 7.06 -28.63 3.36
C VAL A 96 6.80 -27.18 2.91
N VAL A 97 6.87 -26.89 1.61
CA VAL A 97 6.57 -25.55 1.08
C VAL A 97 5.13 -25.14 1.38
N ILE A 98 4.16 -26.04 1.20
CA ILE A 98 2.75 -25.78 1.52
C ILE A 98 2.58 -25.45 3.01
N LEU A 99 3.21 -26.20 3.90
CA LEU A 99 3.13 -25.98 5.35
C LEU A 99 3.72 -24.63 5.75
N VAL A 100 4.89 -24.28 5.19
CA VAL A 100 5.53 -22.98 5.44
C VAL A 100 4.66 -21.84 4.91
N GLY A 101 4.16 -21.95 3.69
CA GLY A 101 3.27 -20.96 3.07
C GLY A 101 1.98 -20.77 3.86
N TRP A 102 1.37 -21.87 4.31
CA TRP A 102 0.18 -21.84 5.16
C TRP A 102 0.44 -21.15 6.50
N ALA A 103 1.56 -21.46 7.17
CA ALA A 103 1.94 -20.81 8.42
C ALA A 103 2.16 -19.31 8.25
N MET A 104 2.80 -18.90 7.15
CA MET A 104 2.96 -17.48 6.80
C MET A 104 1.62 -16.80 6.52
N PHE A 105 0.72 -17.46 5.76
CA PHE A 105 -0.61 -16.94 5.46
C PHE A 105 -1.42 -16.70 6.74
N VAL A 106 -1.43 -17.66 7.66
CA VAL A 106 -2.12 -17.52 8.96
C VAL A 106 -1.55 -16.35 9.77
N LYS A 107 -0.21 -16.19 9.80
CA LYS A 107 0.45 -15.05 10.47
C LYS A 107 0.07 -13.71 9.83
N ALA A 108 0.12 -13.62 8.49
CA ALA A 108 -0.24 -12.41 7.77
C ALA A 108 -1.71 -12.02 8.00
N LYS A 109 -2.63 -13.00 7.90
CA LYS A 109 -4.04 -12.79 8.19
C LYS A 109 -4.26 -12.28 9.62
N LYS A 110 -3.54 -12.84 10.59
CA LYS A 110 -3.61 -12.40 12.00
C LYS A 110 -3.07 -10.98 12.18
N ALA A 111 -1.97 -10.62 11.53
CA ALA A 111 -1.41 -9.27 11.60
C ALA A 111 -2.40 -8.23 11.03
N ILE A 112 -2.95 -8.50 9.84
CA ILE A 112 -3.94 -7.63 9.20
C ILE A 112 -5.23 -7.52 10.02
N SER A 113 -5.64 -8.59 10.71
CA SER A 113 -6.84 -8.57 11.56
C SER A 113 -6.60 -7.92 12.93
N ALA A 114 -5.35 -7.86 13.39
CA ALA A 114 -4.98 -7.28 14.68
C ALA A 114 -4.70 -5.77 14.59
N GLU A 115 -4.22 -5.31 13.43
CA GLU A 115 -4.30 -3.90 13.08
C GLU A 115 -5.74 -3.60 12.69
N ASN A 116 -6.52 -2.96 13.57
CA ASN A 116 -7.75 -2.28 13.18
C ASN A 116 -7.38 -1.25 12.11
N LEU A 117 -7.43 -1.65 10.83
CA LEU A 117 -7.21 -0.79 9.65
C LEU A 117 -8.24 0.35 9.58
N VAL A 118 -9.22 0.32 10.48
CA VAL A 118 -10.12 1.41 10.78
C VAL A 118 -9.50 2.25 11.90
N PRO A 119 -8.95 3.45 11.63
CA PRO A 119 -8.43 4.32 12.67
C PRO A 119 -9.59 4.83 13.53
N GLU A 120 -9.78 4.21 14.70
CA GLU A 120 -10.84 4.53 15.67
C GLU A 120 -10.86 6.03 16.02
N LYS A 121 -9.68 6.62 16.17
CA LYS A 121 -9.49 8.06 16.43
C LYS A 121 -10.10 8.93 15.32
N THR A 122 -9.89 8.56 14.05
CA THR A 122 -10.37 9.33 12.90
C THR A 122 -11.88 9.20 12.73
N LEU A 123 -12.44 8.01 12.99
CA LEU A 123 -13.89 7.84 13.02
C LEU A 123 -14.54 8.68 14.10
N GLN A 124 -13.99 8.66 15.32
CA GLN A 124 -14.49 9.48 16.43
C GLN A 124 -14.48 10.97 16.08
N SER A 125 -13.39 11.48 15.46
CA SER A 125 -13.31 12.89 15.05
C SER A 125 -14.32 13.27 13.96
N VAL A 126 -14.70 12.35 13.07
CA VAL A 126 -15.73 12.59 12.05
C VAL A 126 -17.12 12.63 12.69
N GLU A 127 -17.37 11.76 13.67
CA GLU A 127 -18.62 11.71 14.43
C GLU A 127 -18.81 12.98 15.27
N GLU A 128 -17.79 13.37 16.04
CA GLU A 128 -17.78 14.62 16.82
C GLU A 128 -18.02 15.85 15.95
N ASN A 129 -17.40 15.92 14.75
CA ASN A 129 -17.61 17.02 13.81
C ASN A 129 -19.05 17.07 13.27
N LYS A 130 -19.70 15.92 13.09
CA LYS A 130 -21.08 15.83 12.63
C LYS A 130 -22.04 16.32 13.71
N GLU A 131 -21.84 15.90 14.95
CA GLU A 131 -22.62 16.35 16.11
C GLU A 131 -22.47 17.87 16.30
N TRP A 132 -21.26 18.40 16.17
CA TRP A 132 -21.00 19.84 16.29
C TRP A 132 -21.69 20.65 15.18
N ALA A 133 -21.75 20.10 13.95
CA ALA A 133 -22.44 20.72 12.82
C ALA A 133 -23.97 20.70 13.01
N GLU A 134 -24.54 19.59 13.47
CA GLU A 134 -25.97 19.46 13.75
C GLU A 134 -26.43 20.37 14.90
N ALA A 135 -25.64 20.46 15.98
CA ALA A 135 -25.92 21.36 17.09
C ALA A 135 -25.94 22.84 16.65
N LYS A 136 -25.04 23.23 15.73
CA LYS A 136 -24.99 24.58 15.17
C LYS A 136 -26.18 24.93 14.28
N LEU A 137 -26.70 23.95 13.53
CA LEU A 137 -27.89 24.11 12.70
C LEU A 137 -29.17 24.22 13.52
N GLN A 138 -29.25 23.51 14.66
CA GLN A 138 -30.39 23.63 15.59
C GLN A 138 -30.39 24.93 16.41
N HIS A 139 -29.23 25.57 16.60
CA HIS A 139 -29.08 26.81 17.37
C HIS A 139 -29.03 28.09 16.50
N SER A 140 -29.36 28.01 15.21
CA SER A 140 -29.44 29.19 14.34
C SER A 140 -30.88 29.76 14.37
N PRO A 141 -31.13 30.94 14.98
CA PRO A 141 -32.45 31.58 15.00
C PRO A 141 -32.86 32.18 13.65
#